data_AF-A0A8K0EEQ1-F1
#
_entry.id   AF-A0A8K0EEQ1-F1
#
_cell.length_a   1.000
_cell.length_b   1.000
_cell.length_c   1.000
_cell.angle_alpha   90.00
_cell.angle_beta   90.00
_cell.angle_gamma   90.00
#
_symmetry.space_group_name_H-M   'P 1'
#
loop_
_entity.id
_entity.type
_entity.pdbx_description
1 polymer ?
#
loop_
_entity_poly.entity_id
_entity_poly.type
_entity_poly.pdbx_seq_one_letter_code
_entity_poly.pdbx_strand_id
1 'polypeptide(L)'
;MGDLHPDGTLCNFQAFLLTFFEWSVLLWVCCITFNLTLNIIWMTRTDKYEIVYHVLSWGVPLILSCLPFIGNHYGPAGAWCWIPNQYTHWRFGIWYGPLFCLLGLMVVVYTCITVTLNRKVKRWEGTYDPDVERNKDLLKEDIKPLRAYPFIYLALSIFPLVHRIQNAISPDNTVFALVVLHALTSPLQGMVNAIVYGLDRETIVRLTPTSIKLAIQSHFNQPTLISEYPSAPVNSQDASADLSPVVDPEGDLQDQEES
;
A
#
# COMPACT_ATOMS: atom_id res chain seq x y z
N MET A 1 -8.70 6.51 36.93
CA MET A 1 -9.52 5.41 36.36
C MET A 1 -9.43 4.23 37.32
N GLY A 2 -10.54 3.77 37.89
CA GLY A 2 -10.55 2.46 38.54
C GLY A 2 -10.39 1.40 37.46
N ASP A 3 -9.55 0.40 37.73
CA ASP A 3 -9.20 -0.68 36.82
C ASP A 3 -10.45 -1.49 36.43
N LEU A 4 -11.14 -1.05 35.37
CA LEU A 4 -12.25 -1.83 34.80
C LEU A 4 -11.74 -3.13 34.16
N HIS A 5 -10.43 -3.18 33.87
CA HIS A 5 -9.76 -4.32 33.29
C HIS A 5 -8.77 -4.89 34.31
N PRO A 6 -8.88 -6.17 34.70
CA PRO A 6 -7.99 -6.76 35.67
C PRO A 6 -6.57 -6.86 35.10
N ASP A 7 -5.58 -6.51 35.93
CA ASP A 7 -4.18 -6.80 35.65
C ASP A 7 -3.97 -8.31 35.50
N GLY A 8 -3.34 -8.71 34.40
CA GLY A 8 -3.12 -10.13 34.11
C GLY A 8 -2.20 -10.38 32.92
N THR A 9 -1.73 -11.63 32.78
CA THR A 9 -0.87 -12.04 31.67
C THR A 9 -1.55 -11.89 30.31
N LEU A 10 -2.86 -12.10 30.24
CA LEU A 10 -3.67 -11.88 29.04
C LEU A 10 -3.70 -10.40 28.63
N CYS A 11 -3.78 -9.49 29.61
CA CYS A 11 -3.75 -8.06 29.38
C CYS A 11 -2.41 -7.64 28.75
N ASN A 12 -1.30 -8.14 29.30
CA ASN A 12 0.03 -7.87 28.76
C ASN A 12 0.26 -8.49 27.38
N PHE A 13 -0.27 -9.70 27.14
CA PHE A 13 -0.19 -10.33 25.83
C PHE A 13 -1.00 -9.57 24.76
N GLN A 14 -2.20 -9.09 25.11
CA GLN A 14 -2.99 -8.21 24.25
C GLN A 14 -2.20 -6.93 23.90
N ALA A 15 -1.61 -6.28 24.91
CA ALA A 15 -0.82 -5.07 24.72
C ALA A 15 0.39 -5.28 23.80
N PHE A 16 1.07 -6.42 23.94
CA PHE A 16 2.16 -6.84 23.08
C PHE A 16 1.71 -7.02 21.63
N LEU A 17 0.62 -7.77 21.40
CA LEU A 17 0.11 -8.01 20.04
C LEU A 17 -0.32 -6.72 19.35
N LEU A 18 -1.02 -5.83 20.07
CA LEU A 18 -1.40 -4.51 19.54
C LEU A 18 -0.15 -3.76 19.08
N THR A 19 0.85 -3.63 19.96
CA THR A 19 2.09 -2.91 19.65
C THR A 19 2.83 -3.55 18.47
N PHE A 20 2.92 -4.89 18.43
CA PHE A 20 3.62 -5.62 17.36
C PHE A 20 2.98 -5.42 15.98
N PHE A 21 1.67 -5.65 15.87
CA PHE A 21 0.99 -5.55 14.57
C PHE A 21 0.88 -4.11 14.08
N GLU A 22 0.67 -3.15 14.98
CA GLU A 22 0.67 -1.73 14.64
C GLU A 22 2.01 -1.29 14.04
N TRP A 23 3.13 -1.69 14.67
CA TRP A 23 4.46 -1.42 14.15
C TRP A 23 4.78 -2.17 12.85
N SER A 24 4.34 -3.42 12.73
CA SER A 24 4.58 -4.22 11.52
C SER A 24 3.90 -3.62 10.30
N VAL A 25 2.62 -3.24 10.42
CA VAL A 25 1.89 -2.58 9.32
C VAL A 25 2.58 -1.28 8.92
N LEU A 26 3.02 -0.46 9.88
CA LEU A 26 3.70 0.80 9.59
C LEU A 26 5.02 0.58 8.84
N LEU A 27 5.83 -0.41 9.24
CA LEU A 27 7.09 -0.71 8.56
C LEU A 27 6.90 -1.36 7.20
N TRP A 28 5.88 -2.21 7.03
CA TRP A 28 5.52 -2.75 5.72
C TRP A 28 5.22 -1.63 4.72
N VAL A 29 4.39 -0.66 5.12
CA VAL A 29 4.09 0.51 4.30
C VAL A 29 5.35 1.32 3.99
N CYS A 30 6.24 1.49 4.97
CA CYS A 30 7.52 2.17 4.75
C CYS A 30 8.40 1.44 3.73
N CYS A 31 8.50 0.11 3.83
CA CYS A 31 9.28 -0.72 2.92
C CYS A 31 8.73 -0.66 1.49
N ILE A 32 7.40 -0.73 1.33
CA ILE A 32 6.76 -0.61 0.01
C ILE A 32 7.05 0.77 -0.62
N THR A 33 6.96 1.85 0.16
CA THR A 33 7.27 3.21 -0.33
C THR A 33 8.75 3.37 -0.70
N PHE A 34 9.65 2.75 0.06
CA PHE A 34 11.07 2.75 -0.27
C PHE A 34 11.37 1.94 -1.53
N ASN A 35 10.78 0.74 -1.65
CA ASN A 35 10.87 -0.10 -2.83
C ASN A 35 10.41 0.65 -4.09
N LEU A 36 9.28 1.35 -3.96
CA LEU A 36 8.75 2.19 -5.02
C LEU A 36 9.72 3.29 -5.45
N THR A 37 10.34 3.95 -4.48
CA THR A 37 11.31 5.02 -4.75
C THR A 37 12.49 4.48 -5.56
N LEU A 38 12.99 3.29 -5.19
CA LEU A 38 14.04 2.57 -5.94
C LEU A 38 13.63 2.23 -7.37
N ASN A 39 12.41 1.74 -7.56
CA ASN A 39 11.94 1.32 -8.87
C ASN A 39 11.65 2.54 -9.79
N ILE A 40 10.96 3.57 -9.31
CA ILE A 40 10.52 4.70 -10.13
C ILE A 40 11.61 5.77 -10.32
N ILE A 41 12.28 6.17 -9.23
CA ILE A 41 13.24 7.27 -9.30
C ILE A 41 14.57 6.75 -9.83
N TRP A 42 15.05 5.67 -9.22
CA TRP A 42 16.38 5.11 -9.46
C TRP A 42 16.41 3.94 -10.46
N MET A 43 15.25 3.47 -10.96
CA MET A 43 15.15 2.36 -11.93
C MET A 43 16.00 1.15 -11.52
N THR A 44 16.04 0.87 -10.22
CA THR A 44 16.83 -0.20 -9.63
C THR A 44 15.95 -1.43 -9.41
N ARG A 45 16.43 -2.59 -9.84
CA ARG A 45 15.75 -3.88 -9.61
C ARG A 45 15.86 -4.28 -8.14
N THR A 46 14.73 -4.64 -7.52
CA THR A 46 14.63 -4.79 -6.06
C THR A 46 14.54 -6.23 -5.54
N ASP A 47 14.62 -7.23 -6.42
CA ASP A 47 14.42 -8.64 -6.09
C ASP A 47 15.32 -9.14 -4.95
N LYS A 48 16.51 -8.55 -4.80
CA LYS A 48 17.48 -8.91 -3.75
C LYS A 48 17.10 -8.40 -2.36
N TYR A 49 16.16 -7.47 -2.25
CA TYR A 49 15.80 -6.82 -0.98
C TYR A 49 14.60 -7.47 -0.29
N GLU A 50 13.95 -8.46 -0.90
CA GLU A 50 12.75 -9.11 -0.35
C GLU A 50 12.96 -9.64 1.07
N ILE A 51 14.05 -10.40 1.29
CA ILE A 51 14.40 -10.92 2.62
C ILE A 51 14.66 -9.78 3.61
N VAL A 52 15.31 -8.71 3.16
CA VAL A 52 15.59 -7.54 4.00
C VAL A 52 14.29 -6.88 4.45
N TYR A 53 13.31 -6.73 3.57
CA TYR A 53 12.01 -6.16 3.92
C TYR A 53 11.24 -7.01 4.93
N HIS A 54 11.29 -8.34 4.81
CA HIS A 54 10.69 -9.24 5.80
C HIS A 54 11.38 -9.15 7.16
N VAL A 55 12.71 -9.17 7.19
CA VAL A 55 13.47 -9.06 8.44
C VAL A 55 13.20 -7.73 9.13
N LEU A 56 13.13 -6.63 8.37
CA LEU A 56 12.80 -5.31 8.94
C LEU A 56 11.35 -5.24 9.43
N SER A 57 10.39 -5.69 8.63
CA SER A 57 8.95 -5.54 8.93
C SER A 57 8.41 -6.53 9.96
N TRP A 58 9.18 -7.56 10.32
CA TRP A 58 8.83 -8.50 11.40
C TRP A 58 9.79 -8.40 12.59
N GLY A 59 11.09 -8.25 12.33
CA GLY A 59 12.11 -8.21 13.37
C GLY A 59 12.09 -6.92 14.19
N VAL A 60 12.04 -5.75 13.53
CA VAL A 60 12.02 -4.47 14.23
C VAL A 60 10.76 -4.32 15.10
N PRO A 61 9.53 -4.64 14.63
CA PRO A 61 8.33 -4.61 15.45
C PRO A 61 8.41 -5.55 16.64
N LEU A 62 9.01 -6.74 16.46
CA LEU A 62 9.20 -7.70 17.54
C LEU A 62 10.12 -7.14 18.63
N ILE A 63 11.20 -6.47 18.24
CA ILE A 63 12.10 -5.82 19.19
C ILE A 63 11.36 -4.69 19.92
N LEU A 64 10.67 -3.82 19.18
CA LEU A 64 9.96 -2.68 19.75
C LEU A 64 8.81 -3.09 20.67
N SER A 65 8.07 -4.15 20.34
CA SER A 65 7.01 -4.69 21.21
C SER A 65 7.57 -5.43 22.43
N CYS A 66 8.83 -5.90 22.38
CA CYS A 66 9.49 -6.48 23.55
C CYS A 66 10.02 -5.43 24.54
N LEU A 67 10.31 -4.20 24.10
CA LEU A 67 10.90 -3.15 24.96
C LEU A 67 10.09 -2.87 26.24
N PRO A 68 8.75 -2.73 26.20
CA PRO A 68 7.97 -2.44 27.41
C PRO A 68 7.98 -3.58 28.45
N PHE A 69 8.39 -4.81 28.08
CA PHE A 69 8.52 -5.90 29.05
C PHE A 69 9.70 -5.72 30.00
N ILE A 70 10.78 -5.04 29.58
CA ILE A 70 12.01 -4.89 30.37
C ILE A 70 11.74 -4.09 31.67
N GLY A 71 10.73 -3.23 31.69
CA GLY A 71 10.29 -2.47 32.86
C GLY A 71 8.87 -2.79 33.35
N ASN A 72 8.28 -3.89 32.88
CA ASN A 72 6.88 -4.26 33.13
C ASN A 72 5.91 -3.07 32.92
N HIS A 73 6.10 -2.35 31.80
CA HIS A 73 5.35 -1.15 31.46
C HIS A 73 4.02 -1.42 30.76
N TYR A 74 3.67 -2.69 30.53
CA TYR A 74 2.34 -3.09 30.05
C TYR A 74 1.35 -3.22 31.22
N GLY A 75 0.11 -2.81 30.97
CA GLY A 75 -0.97 -2.84 31.94
C GLY A 75 -2.25 -2.14 31.44
N PRO A 76 -3.26 -1.98 32.30
CA PRO A 76 -4.55 -1.39 31.97
C PRO A 76 -4.36 0.09 31.63
N ALA A 77 -4.80 0.46 30.43
CA ALA A 77 -4.69 1.81 29.87
C ALA A 77 -6.06 2.45 29.63
N GLY A 78 -7.02 2.14 30.52
CA GLY A 78 -8.42 2.54 30.42
C GLY A 78 -9.31 1.35 30.02
N ALA A 79 -9.96 1.44 28.87
CA ALA A 79 -10.88 0.39 28.39
C ALA A 79 -10.17 -0.84 27.78
N TRP A 80 -8.84 -0.80 27.61
CA TRP A 80 -8.04 -1.90 27.08
C TRP A 80 -6.64 -1.91 27.69
N CYS A 81 -5.90 -2.97 27.39
CA CYS A 81 -4.54 -3.18 27.85
C CYS A 81 -3.53 -2.59 26.88
N TRP A 82 -2.67 -1.71 27.39
CA TRP A 82 -1.54 -1.16 26.65
C TRP A 82 -0.49 -0.63 27.63
N ILE A 83 0.03 0.59 27.44
CA ILE A 83 0.94 1.24 28.40
C ILE A 83 0.10 2.14 29.32
N PRO A 84 0.17 2.01 30.66
CA PRO A 84 -0.60 2.85 31.61
C PRO A 84 -0.18 4.32 31.63
N ASN A 85 -1.02 5.20 32.22
CA ASN A 85 -0.83 6.65 32.17
C ASN A 85 0.40 7.13 32.97
N GLN A 86 0.79 6.36 33.98
CA GLN A 86 2.00 6.61 34.77
C GLN A 86 3.28 6.66 33.91
N TYR A 87 3.27 6.00 32.75
CA TYR A 87 4.37 5.95 31.80
C TYR A 87 4.05 6.75 30.53
N THR A 88 3.57 7.99 30.69
CA THR A 88 3.20 8.87 29.57
C THR A 88 4.33 9.05 28.55
N HIS A 89 5.59 9.20 29.01
CA HIS A 89 6.74 9.31 28.12
C HIS A 89 6.94 8.08 27.24
N TRP A 90 6.71 6.88 27.77
CA TRP A 90 6.75 5.64 26.99
C TRP A 90 5.66 5.59 25.94
N ARG A 91 4.43 6.01 26.26
CA ARG A 91 3.31 6.05 25.28
C ARG A 91 3.65 6.88 24.04
N PHE A 92 4.18 8.07 24.24
CA PHE A 92 4.52 8.97 23.14
C PHE A 92 5.81 8.56 22.44
N GLY A 93 6.83 8.12 23.19
CA GLY A 93 8.12 7.73 22.63
C GLY A 93 8.07 6.45 21.80
N ILE A 94 7.28 5.45 22.22
CA ILE A 94 7.23 4.15 21.55
C ILE A 94 6.25 4.09 20.39
N TRP A 95 5.30 5.02 20.29
CA TRP A 95 4.25 4.94 19.28
C TRP A 95 4.03 6.25 18.57
N TYR A 96 3.42 7.23 19.25
CA TYR A 96 2.96 8.45 18.58
C TYR A 96 4.10 9.27 17.95
N GLY A 97 5.26 9.39 18.61
CA GLY A 97 6.41 10.12 18.09
C GLY A 97 6.95 9.52 16.79
N PRO A 98 7.38 8.24 16.80
CA PRO A 98 7.80 7.56 15.58
C PRO A 98 6.73 7.50 14.50
N LEU A 99 5.47 7.29 14.89
CA LEU A 99 4.34 7.27 13.98
C LEU A 99 4.21 8.58 13.19
N PHE A 100 4.12 9.74 13.85
CA PHE A 100 3.98 11.02 13.14
C PHE A 100 5.24 11.39 12.36
N CYS A 101 6.43 11.02 12.86
CA CYS A 101 7.69 11.22 12.14
C CYS A 101 7.71 10.43 10.82
N LEU A 102 7.39 9.13 10.86
CA LEU A 102 7.32 8.28 9.68
C LEU A 102 6.21 8.72 8.74
N LEU A 103 5.06 9.15 9.27
CA LEU A 103 3.96 9.69 8.48
C LEU A 103 4.37 10.92 7.68
N GLY A 104 5.06 11.87 8.34
CA GLY A 104 5.61 13.05 7.69
C GLY A 104 6.64 12.69 6.62
N LEU A 105 7.54 11.75 6.92
CA LEU A 105 8.51 11.23 5.95
C LEU A 105 7.82 10.62 4.72
N MET A 106 6.80 9.78 4.92
CA MET A 106 6.03 9.17 3.83
C MET A 106 5.39 10.23 2.93
N VAL A 107 4.77 11.26 3.51
CA VAL A 107 4.20 12.38 2.74
C VAL A 107 5.28 13.07 1.90
N VAL A 108 6.44 13.39 2.48
CA VAL A 108 7.56 14.00 1.76
C VAL A 108 8.03 13.12 0.60
N VAL A 109 8.24 11.82 0.83
CA VAL A 109 8.69 10.88 -0.21
C VAL A 109 7.67 10.80 -1.34
N TYR A 110 6.36 10.69 -1.05
CA TYR A 110 5.33 10.67 -2.10
C TYR A 110 5.26 11.97 -2.89
N THR A 111 5.43 13.12 -2.23
CA THR A 111 5.52 14.42 -2.93
C THR A 111 6.74 14.45 -3.82
N CYS A 112 7.91 13.99 -3.36
CA CYS A 112 9.13 13.89 -4.15
C CYS A 112 8.96 12.97 -5.37
N ILE A 113 8.32 11.80 -5.20
CA ILE A 113 7.99 10.88 -6.30
C ILE A 113 7.10 11.58 -7.33
N THR A 114 6.00 12.21 -6.88
CA THR A 114 5.04 12.89 -7.77
C THR A 114 5.70 14.03 -8.54
N VAL A 115 6.49 14.88 -7.87
CA VAL A 115 7.20 15.98 -8.51
C VAL A 115 8.25 15.45 -9.50
N THR A 116 9.01 14.43 -9.12
CA THR A 116 10.04 13.83 -10.00
C THR A 116 9.42 13.21 -11.23
N LEU A 117 8.31 12.48 -11.09
CA LEU A 117 7.54 11.94 -12.21
C LEU A 117 7.07 13.05 -13.14
N ASN A 118 6.41 14.08 -12.61
CA ASN A 118 5.91 15.20 -13.42
C ASN A 118 7.04 15.94 -14.14
N ARG A 119 8.22 16.07 -13.53
CA ARG A 119 9.39 16.68 -14.17
C ARG A 119 10.00 15.79 -15.26
N LYS A 120 10.10 14.47 -15.01
CA LYS A 120 10.59 13.50 -16.00
C LYS A 120 9.68 13.47 -17.23
N VAL A 121 8.36 13.47 -17.05
CA VAL A 121 7.37 13.51 -18.14
C VAL A 121 7.50 14.79 -18.97
N LYS A 122 7.64 15.96 -18.34
CA LYS A 122 7.76 17.24 -19.05
C LYS A 122 9.10 17.43 -19.81
N ARG A 123 10.16 16.76 -19.39
CA ARG A 123 11.52 16.89 -19.95
C ARG A 123 11.87 15.76 -20.92
N TRP A 124 10.92 14.87 -21.20
CA TRP A 124 11.21 13.67 -21.96
C TRP A 124 11.22 13.97 -23.47
N GLU A 125 12.41 13.97 -24.08
CA GLU A 125 12.66 14.09 -25.52
C GLU A 125 13.41 12.86 -26.08
N GLY A 126 13.17 11.66 -25.52
CA GLY A 126 13.92 10.43 -25.84
C GLY A 126 13.16 9.39 -26.67
N THR A 127 13.83 8.29 -27.03
CA THR A 127 13.26 7.12 -27.71
C THR A 127 12.36 6.32 -26.77
N TYR A 128 11.05 6.32 -27.03
CA TYR A 128 10.02 5.64 -26.24
C TYR A 128 10.27 4.13 -26.11
N ASP A 129 10.49 3.65 -24.88
CA ASP A 129 10.48 2.22 -24.55
C ASP A 129 9.12 1.86 -23.94
N PRO A 130 8.26 1.14 -24.69
CA PRO A 130 6.89 0.83 -24.27
C PRO A 130 6.82 -0.09 -23.05
N ASP A 131 7.82 -0.95 -22.82
CA ASP A 131 7.77 -1.95 -21.76
C ASP A 131 8.11 -1.34 -20.40
N VAL A 132 9.07 -0.42 -20.38
CA VAL A 132 9.46 0.30 -19.17
C VAL A 132 8.36 1.25 -18.72
N GLU A 133 7.69 1.94 -19.65
CA GLU A 133 6.59 2.85 -19.28
C GLU A 133 5.35 2.09 -18.82
N ARG A 134 5.00 0.99 -19.50
CA ARG A 134 3.91 0.09 -19.07
C ARG A 134 4.13 -0.43 -17.65
N ASN A 135 5.31 -0.93 -17.34
CA ASN A 135 5.61 -1.42 -15.99
C ASN A 135 5.54 -0.31 -14.94
N LYS A 136 5.95 0.92 -15.27
CA LYS A 136 5.82 2.07 -14.35
C LYS A 136 4.37 2.45 -14.12
N ASP A 137 3.53 2.42 -15.15
CA ASP A 137 2.13 2.80 -15.02
C ASP A 137 1.34 1.75 -14.22
N LEU A 138 1.59 0.46 -14.48
CA LEU A 138 1.08 -0.63 -13.65
C LEU A 138 1.47 -0.44 -12.19
N LEU A 139 2.77 -0.18 -11.93
CA LEU A 139 3.23 0.09 -10.58
C LEU A 139 2.47 1.29 -10.00
N LYS A 140 2.44 2.46 -10.67
CA LYS A 140 1.73 3.68 -10.22
C LYS A 140 0.26 3.44 -9.88
N GLU A 141 -0.44 2.59 -10.61
CA GLU A 141 -1.84 2.26 -10.33
C GLU A 141 -1.98 1.48 -9.02
N ASP A 142 -1.18 0.45 -8.80
CA ASP A 142 -1.22 -0.41 -7.59
C ASP A 142 -0.93 0.36 -6.28
N ILE A 143 -0.09 1.39 -6.34
CA ILE A 143 0.34 2.25 -5.20
C ILE A 143 -0.44 3.55 -5.06
N LYS A 144 -1.28 3.91 -6.03
CA LYS A 144 -2.20 5.05 -5.88
C LYS A 144 -3.07 4.95 -4.62
N PRO A 145 -3.64 3.77 -4.25
CA PRO A 145 -4.31 3.61 -2.96
C PRO A 145 -3.35 3.75 -1.77
N LEU A 146 -2.07 3.37 -1.91
CA LEU A 146 -1.06 3.51 -0.85
C LEU A 146 -0.80 4.97 -0.46
N ARG A 147 -0.94 5.90 -1.40
CA ARG A 147 -0.84 7.34 -1.11
C ARG A 147 -1.96 7.84 -0.20
N ALA A 148 -3.13 7.19 -0.17
CA ALA A 148 -4.23 7.57 0.72
C ALA A 148 -3.96 7.15 2.17
N TYR A 149 -3.14 6.12 2.39
CA TYR A 149 -2.86 5.56 3.70
C TYR A 149 -2.37 6.60 4.72
N PRO A 150 -1.33 7.42 4.45
CA PRO A 150 -0.90 8.44 5.40
C PRO A 150 -2.00 9.43 5.81
N PHE A 151 -2.86 9.82 4.88
CA PHE A 151 -3.92 10.79 5.15
C PHE A 151 -5.07 10.17 5.95
N ILE A 152 -5.47 8.94 5.62
CA ILE A 152 -6.46 8.17 6.38
C ILE A 152 -5.94 7.95 7.80
N TYR A 153 -4.68 7.54 7.92
CA TYR A 153 -4.04 7.28 9.20
C TYR A 153 -3.97 8.57 10.04
N LEU A 154 -3.60 9.70 9.45
CA LEU A 154 -3.59 11.01 10.10
C LEU A 154 -4.99 11.36 10.63
N ALA A 155 -6.01 11.28 9.77
CA ALA A 155 -7.38 11.65 10.11
C ALA A 155 -7.94 10.79 11.26
N LEU A 156 -7.75 9.47 11.19
CA LEU A 156 -8.25 8.55 12.21
C LEU A 156 -7.43 8.59 13.50
N SER A 157 -6.13 8.95 13.44
CA SER A 157 -5.25 9.00 14.61
C SER A 157 -5.41 10.26 15.47
N ILE A 158 -6.05 11.32 14.95
CA ILE A 158 -6.33 12.54 15.72
C ILE A 158 -7.19 12.21 16.95
N PHE A 159 -8.23 11.37 16.83
CA PHE A 159 -9.11 11.05 17.95
C PHE A 159 -8.39 10.27 19.08
N PRO A 160 -7.67 9.17 18.79
CA PRO A 160 -6.81 8.51 19.77
C PRO A 160 -5.80 9.46 20.42
N LEU A 161 -5.13 10.30 19.62
CA LEU A 161 -4.13 11.24 20.11
C LEU A 161 -4.74 12.24 21.09
N VAL A 162 -5.85 12.89 20.72
CA VAL A 162 -6.56 13.86 21.58
C VAL A 162 -7.00 13.19 22.88
N HIS A 163 -7.57 11.98 22.81
CA HIS A 163 -7.94 11.22 23.99
C HIS A 163 -6.72 10.92 24.89
N ARG A 164 -5.58 10.55 24.32
CA ARG A 164 -4.36 10.26 25.10
C ARG A 164 -3.72 11.51 25.69
N ILE A 165 -3.74 12.64 24.99
CA ILE A 165 -3.28 13.94 25.52
C ILE A 165 -4.18 14.39 26.66
N GLN A 166 -5.50 14.31 26.48
CA GLN A 166 -6.47 14.65 27.52
C GLN A 166 -6.25 13.80 28.78
N ASN A 167 -6.06 12.49 28.61
CA ASN A 167 -5.78 11.57 29.70
C ASN A 167 -4.42 11.86 30.39
N ALA A 168 -3.42 12.30 29.63
CA ALA A 168 -2.12 12.70 30.19
C ALA A 168 -2.19 13.99 31.03
N ILE A 169 -3.05 14.95 30.65
CA ILE A 169 -3.18 16.24 31.35
C ILE A 169 -4.16 16.16 32.54
N SER A 170 -5.29 15.50 32.35
CA SER A 170 -6.39 15.45 33.33
C SER A 170 -6.83 14.00 33.58
N PRO A 171 -6.05 13.21 34.34
CA PRO A 171 -6.33 11.80 34.59
C PRO A 171 -7.65 11.54 35.34
N ASP A 172 -8.13 12.52 36.11
CA ASP A 172 -9.33 12.39 36.94
C ASP A 172 -10.64 12.74 36.22
N ASN A 173 -10.56 13.49 35.10
CA ASN A 173 -11.74 13.99 34.37
C ASN A 173 -11.78 13.40 32.96
N THR A 174 -12.11 12.11 32.83
CA THR A 174 -12.18 11.45 31.52
C THR A 174 -13.47 11.79 30.79
N VAL A 175 -13.37 12.32 29.58
CA VAL A 175 -14.54 12.60 28.74
C VAL A 175 -14.98 11.32 28.05
N PHE A 176 -16.12 10.75 28.46
CA PHE A 176 -16.65 9.50 27.90
C PHE A 176 -16.76 9.52 26.37
N ALA A 177 -17.21 10.64 25.80
CA ALA A 177 -17.32 10.80 24.35
C ALA A 177 -15.97 10.58 23.62
N LEU A 178 -14.85 11.03 24.19
CA LEU A 178 -13.52 10.82 23.60
C LEU A 178 -13.09 9.35 23.68
N VAL A 179 -13.46 8.65 24.75
CA VAL A 179 -13.19 7.20 24.90
C VAL A 179 -13.92 6.42 23.81
N VAL A 180 -15.21 6.72 23.60
CA VAL A 180 -16.03 6.05 22.57
C VAL A 180 -15.49 6.34 21.17
N LEU A 181 -15.16 7.60 20.87
CA LEU A 181 -14.59 7.97 19.58
C LEU A 181 -13.27 7.25 19.32
N HIS A 182 -12.40 7.15 20.32
CA HIS A 182 -11.16 6.38 20.21
C HIS A 182 -11.45 4.89 19.94
N ALA A 183 -12.34 4.28 20.73
CA ALA A 183 -12.69 2.87 20.59
C ALA A 183 -13.27 2.52 19.20
N LEU A 184 -13.96 3.46 18.57
CA LEU A 184 -14.45 3.29 17.20
C LEU A 184 -13.37 3.54 16.15
N THR A 185 -12.58 4.60 16.30
CA THR A 185 -11.61 5.04 15.27
C THR A 185 -10.40 4.13 15.15
N SER A 186 -9.93 3.51 16.24
CA SER A 186 -8.77 2.61 16.20
C SER A 186 -8.99 1.37 15.32
N PRO A 187 -10.06 0.57 15.49
CA PRO A 187 -10.34 -0.56 14.58
C PRO A 187 -10.69 -0.11 13.15
N LEU A 188 -11.31 1.08 13.01
CA LEU A 188 -11.66 1.64 11.71
C LEU A 188 -10.44 1.84 10.80
N GLN A 189 -9.24 2.04 11.36
CA GLN A 189 -8.01 2.15 10.56
C GLN A 189 -7.80 0.92 9.68
N GLY A 190 -7.91 -0.29 10.25
CA GLY A 190 -7.78 -1.54 9.49
C GLY A 190 -8.89 -1.71 8.47
N MET A 191 -10.13 -1.41 8.85
CA MET A 191 -11.29 -1.53 7.96
C MET A 191 -11.23 -0.58 6.77
N VAL A 192 -10.92 0.70 6.99
CA VAL A 192 -10.81 1.69 5.92
C VAL A 192 -9.65 1.35 4.99
N ASN A 193 -8.53 0.88 5.53
CA ASN A 193 -7.43 0.38 4.69
C ASN A 193 -7.88 -0.81 3.84
N ALA A 194 -8.51 -1.82 4.44
CA ALA A 194 -9.01 -2.98 3.71
C ALA A 194 -10.03 -2.59 2.62
N ILE A 195 -10.87 -1.58 2.84
CA ILE A 195 -11.79 -1.04 1.83
C ILE A 195 -11.01 -0.36 0.69
N VAL A 196 -10.05 0.50 1.02
CA VAL A 196 -9.27 1.26 0.01
C VAL A 196 -8.44 0.34 -0.89
N TYR A 197 -7.93 -0.78 -0.37
CA TYR A 197 -7.15 -1.74 -1.16
C TYR A 197 -8.00 -2.87 -1.74
N GLY A 198 -8.98 -3.37 -1.00
CA GLY A 198 -9.76 -4.56 -1.36
C GLY A 198 -10.91 -4.27 -2.32
N LEU A 199 -11.41 -3.03 -2.36
CA LEU A 199 -12.46 -2.61 -3.29
C LEU A 199 -11.90 -1.91 -4.54
N ASP A 200 -10.66 -2.22 -4.92
CA ASP A 200 -10.13 -1.72 -6.18
C ASP A 200 -11.02 -2.21 -7.35
N ARG A 201 -11.29 -1.27 -8.29
CA ARG A 201 -12.28 -1.47 -9.35
C ARG A 201 -11.90 -2.63 -10.26
N GLU A 202 -10.61 -2.86 -10.49
CA GLU A 202 -10.14 -3.97 -11.32
C GLU A 202 -10.38 -5.32 -10.63
N THR A 203 -10.15 -5.37 -9.32
CA THR A 203 -10.39 -6.55 -8.49
C THR A 203 -11.88 -6.90 -8.46
N ILE A 204 -12.76 -5.93 -8.20
CA ILE A 204 -14.22 -6.15 -8.16
C ILE A 204 -14.76 -6.67 -9.49
N VAL A 205 -14.29 -6.14 -10.63
CA VAL A 205 -14.74 -6.60 -11.96
C VAL A 205 -14.32 -8.05 -12.22
N ARG A 206 -13.15 -8.46 -11.74
CA ARG A 206 -12.65 -9.84 -11.88
C ARG A 206 -13.30 -10.83 -10.90
N LEU A 207 -13.91 -10.37 -9.81
CA LEU A 207 -14.63 -11.19 -8.80
C LEU A 207 -16.02 -11.68 -9.26
N THR A 208 -16.22 -11.91 -10.56
CA THR A 208 -17.44 -12.56 -11.05
C THR A 208 -17.39 -14.06 -10.71
N PRO A 209 -18.47 -14.68 -10.21
CA PRO A 209 -18.48 -16.10 -9.83
C PRO A 209 -18.08 -17.03 -10.98
N THR A 210 -18.36 -16.63 -12.22
CA THR A 210 -17.93 -17.34 -13.43
C THR A 210 -16.41 -17.34 -13.58
N SER A 211 -15.75 -16.20 -13.36
CA SER A 211 -14.28 -16.07 -13.40
C SER A 211 -13.60 -16.87 -12.28
N ILE A 212 -14.19 -16.87 -11.08
CA ILE A 212 -13.70 -17.66 -9.94
C ILE A 212 -13.83 -19.15 -10.24
N LYS A 213 -14.97 -19.60 -10.77
CA LYS A 213 -15.17 -21.00 -11.16
C LYS A 213 -14.19 -21.43 -12.25
N LEU A 214 -13.97 -20.59 -13.26
CA LEU A 214 -13.01 -20.86 -14.33
C LEU A 214 -11.56 -20.89 -13.83
N ALA A 215 -11.17 -19.98 -12.92
CA ALA A 215 -9.84 -19.96 -12.33
C ALA A 215 -9.56 -21.17 -11.43
N ILE A 216 -10.56 -21.60 -10.65
CA ILE A 216 -10.47 -22.84 -9.86
C ILE A 216 -10.34 -24.04 -10.80
N GLN A 217 -11.21 -24.13 -11.81
CA GLN A 217 -11.15 -25.22 -12.78
C GLN A 217 -9.84 -25.25 -13.56
N SER A 218 -9.26 -24.10 -13.94
CA SER A 218 -7.97 -24.05 -14.63
C SER A 218 -6.82 -24.49 -13.73
N HIS A 219 -6.83 -24.11 -12.44
CA HIS A 219 -5.84 -24.56 -11.44
C HIS A 219 -5.87 -26.07 -11.22
N PHE A 220 -7.04 -26.71 -11.34
CA PHE A 220 -7.18 -28.16 -11.18
C PHE A 220 -6.98 -28.94 -12.50
N ASN A 221 -7.17 -28.33 -13.66
CA ASN A 221 -7.19 -29.05 -14.96
C ASN A 221 -5.99 -28.82 -15.88
N GLN A 222 -5.03 -27.92 -15.59
CA GLN A 222 -3.87 -27.73 -16.47
C GLN A 222 -2.53 -28.14 -15.82
N PRO A 223 -1.82 -29.12 -16.38
CA PRO A 223 -0.37 -29.06 -16.48
C PRO A 223 -0.03 -27.94 -17.47
N THR A 224 0.74 -26.93 -17.06
CA THR A 224 1.21 -25.86 -17.94
C THR A 224 2.05 -26.44 -19.09
N LEU A 225 1.44 -26.62 -20.26
CA LEU A 225 2.14 -27.01 -21.48
C LEU A 225 2.47 -25.74 -22.26
N ILE A 226 3.63 -25.17 -21.96
CA ILE A 226 4.19 -24.05 -22.72
C ILE A 226 4.66 -24.64 -24.06
N SER A 227 3.84 -24.54 -25.09
CA SER A 227 4.26 -24.82 -26.46
C SER A 227 4.85 -23.54 -27.04
N GLU A 228 6.17 -23.46 -27.12
CA GLU A 228 6.83 -22.45 -27.94
C GLU A 228 6.38 -22.64 -29.41
N TYR A 229 5.93 -21.57 -30.06
CA TYR A 229 5.62 -21.61 -31.48
C TYR A 229 6.92 -21.76 -32.26
N PRO A 230 7.08 -22.78 -33.14
CA PRO A 230 8.22 -22.83 -34.04
C PRO A 230 8.18 -21.58 -34.92
N SER A 231 9.22 -20.75 -34.84
CA SER A 231 9.40 -19.66 -35.79
C SER A 231 9.57 -20.28 -37.17
N ALA A 232 8.60 -20.09 -38.06
CA ALA A 232 8.74 -20.51 -39.44
C ALA A 232 9.99 -19.83 -40.04
N PRO A 233 10.92 -20.58 -40.66
CA PRO A 233 12.04 -19.95 -41.35
C PRO A 233 11.48 -19.11 -42.49
N VAL A 234 11.59 -17.78 -42.35
CA VAL A 234 11.31 -16.85 -43.44
C VAL A 234 12.37 -17.12 -44.51
N ASN A 235 11.98 -17.85 -45.55
CA ASN A 235 12.84 -18.09 -46.70
C ASN A 235 12.80 -16.81 -47.55
N SER A 236 13.94 -16.13 -47.68
CA SER A 236 14.09 -14.79 -48.26
C SER A 236 13.83 -14.69 -49.77
N GLN A 237 13.15 -15.67 -50.38
CA GLN A 237 12.97 -15.77 -51.84
C GLN A 237 11.56 -15.41 -52.33
N ASP A 238 10.55 -15.30 -51.46
CA ASP A 238 9.17 -14.99 -51.88
C ASP A 238 8.77 -13.51 -51.70
N ALA A 239 9.69 -12.64 -51.29
CA ALA A 239 9.41 -11.22 -51.02
C ALA A 239 9.25 -10.34 -52.30
N SER A 240 9.26 -10.91 -53.50
CA SER A 240 9.22 -10.14 -54.76
C SER A 240 7.99 -10.40 -55.64
N ALA A 241 6.94 -11.04 -55.14
CA ALA A 241 5.79 -11.38 -55.98
C ALA A 241 4.45 -11.28 -55.24
N ASP A 242 4.14 -10.13 -54.64
CA ASP A 242 2.75 -9.65 -54.61
C ASP A 242 2.68 -8.20 -54.12
N LEU A 243 2.65 -7.26 -55.06
CA LEU A 243 2.19 -5.90 -54.79
C LEU A 243 1.21 -5.50 -55.89
N SER A 244 0.00 -6.05 -55.80
CA SER A 244 -1.16 -5.56 -56.56
C SER A 244 -2.01 -4.70 -55.62
N PRO A 245 -2.24 -3.41 -55.91
CA PRO A 245 -3.03 -2.56 -55.03
C PRO A 245 -4.53 -2.84 -55.21
N VAL A 246 -5.23 -2.99 -54.08
CA VAL A 246 -6.69 -3.03 -53.98
C VAL A 246 -7.24 -1.61 -54.26
N VAL A 247 -8.12 -1.47 -55.24
CA VAL A 247 -8.80 -0.22 -55.59
C VAL A 247 -10.24 -0.26 -55.07
N ASP A 248 -10.58 0.64 -54.16
CA ASP A 248 -11.95 0.93 -53.69
C ASP A 248 -12.72 1.76 -54.75
N PRO A 249 -14.01 1.48 -55.03
CA PRO A 249 -14.81 2.30 -55.93
C PRO A 249 -15.79 3.18 -55.15
N GLU A 250 -15.53 4.48 -55.08
CA GLU A 250 -16.56 5.47 -54.77
C GLU A 250 -16.30 6.74 -55.60
N GLY A 251 -17.28 7.07 -56.45
CA GLY A 251 -17.18 8.15 -57.42
C GLY A 251 -17.54 9.51 -56.85
N ASP A 252 -17.09 10.55 -57.55
CA ASP A 252 -17.84 11.79 -57.63
C ASP A 252 -17.61 12.46 -58.99
N LEU A 253 -18.72 12.94 -59.57
CA LEU A 253 -18.77 13.73 -60.79
C LEU A 253 -18.25 15.14 -60.52
N GLN A 254 -17.45 15.67 -61.45
CA GLN A 254 -17.38 17.09 -61.85
C GLN A 254 -16.51 17.15 -63.12
N ASP A 255 -17.09 17.37 -64.29
CA ASP A 255 -17.41 18.67 -64.92
C ASP A 255 -16.24 19.25 -65.75
N GLN A 256 -16.60 19.77 -66.93
CA GLN A 256 -15.84 20.69 -67.82
C GLN A 256 -14.70 20.09 -68.68
N GLU A 257 -14.44 20.47 -69.94
CA GLU A 257 -15.07 21.33 -70.96
C GLU A 257 -14.18 21.18 -72.23
N GLU A 258 -14.76 21.37 -73.41
CA GLU A 258 -14.11 21.72 -74.70
C GLU A 258 -12.86 20.97 -75.23
N SER A 259 -13.05 20.21 -76.32
CA SER A 259 -12.60 20.59 -77.68
C SER A 259 -13.03 19.57 -78.73
#